data_AF-A0A1Y6CUV0-F1
#
_entry.id   AF-A0A1Y6CUV0-F1
#
_cell.length_a   1.000
_cell.length_b   1.000
_cell.length_c   1.000
_cell.angle_alpha   90.00
_cell.angle_beta   90.00
_cell.angle_gamma   90.00
#
_symmetry.space_group_name_H-M   'P 1'
#
loop_
_entity.id
_entity.type
_entity.pdbx_description
1 polymer ?
#
loop_
_entity_poly.entity_id
_entity_poly.type
_entity_poly.pdbx_seq_one_letter_code
_entity_poly.pdbx_strand_id
1 'polypeptide(L)'
;MQIVLEAGDFRRLSATAQQELLALFGGGAGAPAPDSELRWRAPYPLTHEQAARLVRSLPGNAQRRLALFANRNGRVKMKELMAVDESKDLRTTTRFVRDMATRLRRMVDDPEKKAQLIQWDFDATRWDKTQQTIVDGVYYVAPETAQALREAFDQS
;
A
#
# COMPACT_ATOMS: atom_id res chain seq x y z
N MET A 1 26.17 -19.21 9.87
CA MET A 1 25.69 -17.82 9.72
C MET A 1 25.48 -17.26 11.11
N GLN A 2 26.25 -16.26 11.52
CA GLN A 2 26.23 -15.69 12.87
C GLN A 2 25.60 -14.29 12.78
N ILE A 3 24.50 -14.06 13.49
CA ILE A 3 23.91 -12.72 13.60
C ILE A 3 24.58 -12.05 14.80
N VAL A 4 25.37 -11.01 14.54
CA VAL A 4 25.99 -10.18 15.58
C VAL A 4 25.16 -8.89 15.67
N LEU A 5 24.46 -8.70 16.78
CA LEU A 5 23.77 -7.46 17.09
C LEU A 5 24.70 -6.57 17.91
N GLU A 6 24.98 -5.36 17.42
CA GLU A 6 25.76 -4.38 18.16
C GLU A 6 24.93 -3.79 19.32
N ALA A 7 25.59 -3.52 20.45
CA ALA A 7 24.92 -3.02 21.66
C ALA A 7 24.17 -1.70 21.45
N GLY A 8 24.62 -0.88 20.49
CA GLY A 8 23.96 0.38 20.11
C GLY A 8 22.62 0.16 19.40
N ASP A 9 22.54 -0.85 18.53
CA ASP A 9 21.34 -1.17 17.78
C ASP A 9 20.28 -1.82 18.66
N PHE A 10 20.70 -2.66 19.61
CA PHE A 10 19.79 -3.25 20.59
C PHE A 10 19.07 -2.18 21.43
N ARG A 11 19.78 -1.13 21.86
CA ARG A 11 19.20 -0.04 22.65
C ARG A 11 18.23 0.86 21.87
N ARG A 12 18.29 0.84 20.54
CA ARG A 12 17.39 1.60 19.66
C ARG A 12 16.05 0.89 19.42
N LEU A 13 15.99 -0.41 19.71
CA LEU A 13 14.74 -1.17 19.64
C LEU A 13 13.77 -0.69 20.72
N SER A 14 12.47 -0.88 20.47
CA SER A 14 11.45 -0.67 21.50
C SER A 14 11.70 -1.60 22.69
N ALA A 15 11.28 -1.18 23.88
CA ALA A 15 11.44 -2.00 25.09
C ALA A 15 10.81 -3.41 24.92
N THR A 16 9.70 -3.51 24.20
CA THR A 16 9.04 -4.78 23.86
C THR A 16 9.93 -5.66 22.97
N ALA A 17 10.52 -5.11 21.90
CA ALA A 17 11.39 -5.87 21.02
C ALA A 17 12.71 -6.30 21.70
N GLN A 18 13.24 -5.50 22.63
CA GLN A 18 14.39 -5.88 23.45
C GLN A 18 14.06 -7.07 24.35
N GLN A 19 12.89 -7.08 24.98
CA GLN A 19 12.43 -8.18 25.84
C GLN A 19 12.18 -9.47 25.05
N GLU A 20 11.61 -9.38 23.86
CA GLU A 20 11.38 -10.53 22.98
C GLU A 20 12.69 -11.18 22.54
N LEU A 21 13.69 -10.38 22.15
CA LEU A 21 15.01 -10.89 21.78
C LEU A 21 15.70 -11.56 22.98
N LEU A 22 15.63 -10.95 24.16
CA LEU A 22 16.19 -11.55 25.38
C LEU A 22 15.47 -12.85 25.77
N ALA A 23 14.15 -12.95 25.57
CA ALA A 23 13.38 -14.17 25.82
C ALA A 23 13.76 -15.28 24.83
N LEU A 24 13.93 -14.96 23.54
CA LEU A 24 14.33 -15.90 22.49
C LEU A 24 15.76 -16.44 22.70
N PHE A 25 16.69 -15.61 23.15
CA PHE A 25 18.07 -16.04 23.42
C PHE A 25 18.27 -16.65 24.82
N GLY A 26 17.42 -16.28 25.79
CA GLY A 26 17.52 -16.72 27.19
C GLY A 26 16.91 -18.10 27.48
N GLY A 27 16.35 -18.79 26.46
CA GLY A 27 15.76 -20.12 26.63
C GLY A 27 14.51 -20.18 27.53
N GLY A 28 13.92 -19.03 27.85
CA GLY A 28 12.73 -18.92 28.68
C GLY A 28 11.47 -19.20 27.88
N ALA A 29 10.64 -20.12 28.39
CA ALA A 29 9.40 -20.56 27.77
C ALA A 29 8.49 -19.40 27.31
N GLY A 30 8.20 -19.41 26.00
CA GLY A 30 7.00 -18.89 25.37
C GLY A 30 6.49 -17.53 25.85
N ALA A 31 7.15 -16.45 25.42
CA ALA A 31 6.40 -15.21 25.25
C ALA A 31 5.19 -15.50 24.34
N PRO A 32 3.95 -15.08 24.71
CA PRO A 32 2.83 -15.21 23.79
C PRO A 32 3.22 -14.48 22.51
N ALA A 33 3.30 -15.21 21.41
CA ALA A 33 3.54 -14.61 20.11
C ALA A 33 2.51 -13.49 19.94
N PRO A 34 2.92 -12.23 19.69
CA PRO A 34 1.95 -11.24 19.30
C PRO A 34 1.22 -11.81 18.09
N ASP A 35 -0.11 -11.84 18.15
CA ASP A 35 -1.01 -12.18 17.05
C ASP A 35 -0.95 -11.10 15.96
N SER A 36 0.28 -10.82 15.52
CA SER A 36 0.59 -10.08 14.32
C SER A 36 0.78 -11.12 13.24
N GLU A 37 -0.31 -11.81 12.93
CA GLU A 37 -0.44 -12.31 11.58
C GLU A 37 -0.24 -11.11 10.65
N LEU A 38 0.97 -11.01 10.09
CA LEU A 38 1.33 -10.10 9.01
C LEU A 38 0.55 -10.53 7.76
N ARG A 39 -0.78 -10.48 7.84
CA ARG A 39 -1.66 -10.67 6.70
C ARG A 39 -1.55 -9.42 5.87
N TRP A 40 -1.04 -9.59 4.65
CA TRP A 40 -1.22 -8.62 3.59
C TRP A 40 -2.71 -8.32 3.49
N ARG A 41 -3.12 -7.12 3.92
CA ARG A 41 -4.53 -6.73 3.92
C ARG A 41 -4.93 -6.39 2.51
N ALA A 42 -6.10 -6.87 2.09
CA ALA A 42 -6.66 -6.54 0.79
C ALA A 42 -7.01 -5.03 0.72
N PRO A 43 -7.03 -4.43 -0.48
CA PRO A 43 -7.50 -3.07 -0.65
C PRO A 43 -8.97 -2.93 -0.24
N TYR A 44 -9.33 -1.76 0.27
CA TYR A 44 -10.70 -1.48 0.71
C TYR A 44 -11.67 -1.42 -0.49
N PRO A 45 -12.83 -2.12 -0.44
CA PRO A 45 -13.85 -2.07 -1.47
C PRO A 45 -14.73 -0.82 -1.32
N LEU A 46 -14.55 0.16 -2.19
CA LEU A 46 -15.36 1.39 -2.19
C LEU A 46 -16.79 1.11 -2.65
N THR A 47 -17.76 1.77 -2.02
CA THR A 47 -19.11 1.88 -2.55
C THR A 47 -19.18 2.92 -3.69
N HIS A 48 -20.23 2.87 -4.50
CA HIS A 48 -20.46 3.86 -5.57
C HIS A 48 -20.45 5.31 -5.04
N GLU A 49 -21.15 5.57 -3.95
CA GLU A 49 -21.21 6.90 -3.34
C GLU A 49 -19.83 7.38 -2.86
N GLN A 50 -19.05 6.49 -2.24
CA GLN A 50 -17.69 6.79 -1.81
C GLN A 50 -16.77 7.07 -3.01
N ALA A 51 -16.87 6.27 -4.07
CA ALA A 51 -16.12 6.48 -5.31
C ALA A 51 -16.45 7.83 -5.96
N ALA A 52 -17.74 8.16 -6.11
CA ALA A 52 -18.19 9.43 -6.66
C ALA A 52 -17.74 10.64 -5.81
N ARG A 53 -17.78 10.51 -4.49
CA ARG A 53 -17.26 11.55 -3.57
C ARG A 53 -15.75 11.69 -3.69
N LEU A 54 -15.02 10.58 -3.79
CA LEU A 54 -13.58 10.57 -3.95
C LEU A 54 -13.19 11.28 -5.25
N VAL A 55 -13.71 10.84 -6.40
CA VAL A 55 -13.39 11.37 -7.74
C VAL A 55 -13.63 12.89 -7.81
N ARG A 56 -14.77 13.37 -7.34
CA ARG A 56 -15.10 14.81 -7.35
C ARG A 56 -14.14 15.67 -6.50
N SER A 57 -13.52 15.09 -5.48
CA SER A 57 -12.59 15.79 -4.57
C SER A 57 -11.14 15.84 -5.07
N LEU A 58 -10.84 15.17 -6.19
CA LEU A 58 -9.48 14.97 -6.68
C LEU A 58 -9.10 16.01 -7.73
N PRO A 59 -7.83 16.46 -7.75
CA PRO A 59 -7.31 17.26 -8.86
C PRO A 59 -7.22 16.40 -10.13
N GLY A 60 -7.25 17.04 -11.31
CA GLY A 60 -7.30 16.37 -12.61
C GLY A 60 -6.22 15.29 -12.82
N ASN A 61 -4.98 15.50 -12.35
CA ASN A 61 -3.93 14.48 -12.47
C ASN A 61 -4.23 13.23 -11.64
N ALA A 62 -4.72 13.42 -10.40
CA ALA A 62 -5.11 12.31 -9.54
C ALA A 62 -6.36 11.59 -10.08
N GLN A 63 -7.32 12.33 -10.65
CA GLN A 63 -8.47 11.74 -11.36
C GLN A 63 -8.01 10.88 -12.54
N ARG A 64 -7.12 11.39 -13.40
CA ARG A 64 -6.56 10.62 -14.53
C ARG A 64 -5.85 9.35 -14.08
N ARG A 65 -5.05 9.40 -13.01
CA ARG A 65 -4.42 8.21 -12.42
C ARG A 65 -5.47 7.22 -11.89
N LEU A 66 -6.51 7.69 -11.21
CA LEU A 66 -7.59 6.84 -10.69
C LEU A 66 -8.41 6.20 -11.82
N ALA A 67 -8.64 6.93 -12.90
CA ALA A 67 -9.36 6.45 -14.09
C ALA A 67 -8.63 5.28 -14.77
N LEU A 68 -7.29 5.21 -14.68
CA LEU A 68 -6.55 4.04 -15.15
C LEU A 68 -7.02 2.75 -14.45
N PHE A 69 -7.28 2.80 -13.14
CA PHE A 69 -7.78 1.64 -12.41
C PHE A 69 -9.20 1.26 -12.86
N ALA A 70 -10.08 2.23 -13.07
CA ALA A 70 -11.43 1.98 -13.61
C ALA A 70 -11.39 1.30 -14.99
N ASN A 71 -10.48 1.75 -15.86
CA ASN A 71 -10.37 1.26 -17.25
C ASN A 71 -9.62 -0.07 -17.38
N ARG A 72 -8.81 -0.45 -16.38
CA ARG A 72 -7.95 -1.66 -16.41
C ARG A 72 -8.36 -2.72 -15.39
N ASN A 73 -9.66 -2.80 -15.09
CA ASN A 73 -10.22 -3.76 -14.12
C ASN A 73 -9.47 -3.76 -12.78
N GLY A 74 -9.11 -2.58 -12.31
CA GLY A 74 -8.48 -2.37 -11.03
C GLY A 74 -6.99 -2.66 -10.96
N ARG A 75 -6.31 -2.97 -12.07
CA ARG A 75 -4.87 -3.28 -12.08
C ARG A 75 -4.14 -2.40 -13.08
N VAL A 76 -3.12 -1.68 -12.63
CA VAL A 76 -2.40 -0.70 -13.44
C VAL A 76 -0.90 -0.88 -13.27
N LYS A 77 -0.16 -0.85 -14.37
CA LYS A 77 1.31 -0.90 -14.28
C LYS A 77 1.84 0.39 -13.69
N MET A 78 2.87 0.29 -12.89
CA MET A 78 3.57 1.44 -12.30
C MET A 78 3.98 2.46 -13.37
N LYS A 79 4.50 1.99 -14.52
CA LYS A 79 4.86 2.86 -15.65
C LYS A 79 3.68 3.64 -16.23
N GLU A 80 2.49 3.05 -16.25
CA GLU A 80 1.28 3.72 -16.74
C GLU A 80 0.84 4.82 -15.77
N LEU A 81 0.92 4.60 -14.45
CA LEU A 81 0.65 5.64 -13.45
C LEU A 81 1.65 6.80 -13.55
N MET A 82 2.92 6.48 -13.78
CA MET A 82 3.98 7.47 -13.91
C MET A 82 3.84 8.31 -15.19
N ALA A 83 3.38 7.69 -16.28
CA ALA A 83 3.18 8.34 -17.57
C ALA A 83 2.12 9.46 -17.52
N VAL A 84 1.14 9.41 -16.60
CA VAL A 84 0.09 10.44 -16.46
C VAL A 84 0.66 11.83 -16.17
N ASP A 85 1.76 11.90 -15.42
CA ASP A 85 2.43 13.16 -15.06
C ASP A 85 3.79 13.30 -15.75
N GLU A 86 4.04 12.50 -16.80
CA GLU A 86 5.33 12.43 -17.51
C GLU A 86 6.54 12.22 -16.57
N SER A 87 6.27 11.64 -15.39
CA SER A 87 7.25 11.52 -14.33
C SER A 87 8.08 10.27 -14.51
N LYS A 88 9.39 10.38 -14.27
CA LYS A 88 10.29 9.22 -14.14
C LYS A 88 10.56 8.86 -12.67
N ASP A 89 9.98 9.60 -11.73
CA ASP A 89 10.23 9.43 -10.30
C ASP A 89 9.14 8.60 -9.62
N LEU A 90 9.54 7.42 -9.13
CA LEU A 90 8.72 6.50 -8.34
C LEU A 90 8.09 7.17 -7.12
N ARG A 91 8.75 8.18 -6.54
CA ARG A 91 8.24 8.89 -5.37
C ARG A 91 6.92 9.59 -5.67
N THR A 92 6.67 9.99 -6.92
CA THR A 92 5.39 10.59 -7.32
C THR A 92 4.23 9.58 -7.24
N THR A 93 4.47 8.33 -7.61
CA THR A 93 3.48 7.25 -7.47
C THR A 93 3.24 6.92 -6.00
N THR A 94 4.31 6.82 -5.21
CA THR A 94 4.21 6.57 -3.76
C THR A 94 3.43 7.67 -3.03
N ARG A 95 3.65 8.95 -3.39
CA ARG A 95 2.88 10.07 -2.83
C ARG A 95 1.39 9.95 -3.19
N PHE A 96 1.07 9.69 -4.45
CA PHE A 96 -0.31 9.48 -4.88
C PHE A 96 -1.01 8.35 -4.10
N VAL A 97 -0.36 7.19 -3.94
CA VAL A 97 -0.91 6.08 -3.16
C VAL A 97 -1.17 6.49 -1.70
N ARG A 98 -0.22 7.19 -1.08
CA ARG A 98 -0.36 7.72 0.30
C ARG A 98 -1.51 8.72 0.41
N ASP A 99 -1.65 9.61 -0.57
CA ASP A 99 -2.70 10.60 -0.60
C ASP A 99 -4.08 9.92 -0.73
N MET A 100 -4.19 8.88 -1.54
CA MET A 100 -5.42 8.09 -1.67
C MET A 100 -5.77 7.37 -0.36
N ALA A 101 -4.79 6.74 0.30
CA ALA A 101 -5.01 6.11 1.61
C ALA A 101 -5.45 7.14 2.67
N THR A 102 -4.86 8.33 2.67
CA THR A 102 -5.23 9.41 3.60
C THR A 102 -6.65 9.90 3.35
N ARG A 103 -7.06 10.05 2.09
CA ARG A 103 -8.43 10.44 1.74
C ARG A 103 -9.45 9.36 2.10
N LEU A 104 -9.13 8.08 1.81
CA LEU A 104 -9.95 6.95 2.21
C LEU A 104 -10.24 6.98 3.70
N ARG A 105 -9.22 7.11 4.55
CA ARG A 105 -9.35 7.13 6.01
C ARG A 105 -10.15 8.31 6.56
N ARG A 106 -10.36 9.37 5.78
CA ARG A 106 -11.26 10.48 6.14
C ARG A 106 -12.70 10.23 5.73
N MET A 107 -12.93 9.28 4.83
CA MET A 107 -14.25 8.91 4.33
C MET A 107 -14.82 7.69 5.04
N VAL A 108 -13.97 6.79 5.52
CA VAL A 108 -14.37 5.56 6.19
C VAL A 108 -13.97 5.62 7.66
N ASP A 109 -14.78 5.00 8.52
CA ASP A 109 -14.40 4.78 9.90
C ASP A 109 -13.39 3.61 9.95
N ASP A 110 -12.13 3.96 10.18
CA ASP A 110 -11.00 3.03 10.25
C ASP A 110 -10.22 3.29 11.54
N PRO A 111 -10.69 2.75 12.68
CA PRO A 111 -10.08 3.01 13.98
C PRO A 111 -8.63 2.55 14.04
N GLU A 112 -8.25 1.53 13.25
CA GLU A 112 -6.89 1.02 13.18
C GLU A 112 -5.98 1.84 12.25
N LYS A 113 -6.52 2.74 11.43
CA LYS A 113 -5.81 3.51 10.38
C LYS A 113 -5.06 2.60 9.38
N LYS A 114 -5.58 1.40 9.13
CA LYS A 114 -4.96 0.39 8.26
C LYS A 114 -5.60 0.27 6.88
N ALA A 115 -6.71 0.96 6.62
CA ALA A 115 -7.36 0.97 5.32
C ALA A 115 -6.42 1.55 4.25
N GLN A 116 -6.35 0.84 3.13
CA GLN A 116 -5.60 1.22 1.93
C GLN A 116 -6.49 1.07 0.72
N LEU A 117 -6.45 2.04 -0.18
CA LEU A 117 -7.24 1.99 -1.41
C LEU A 117 -6.51 1.26 -2.53
N ILE A 118 -5.20 1.51 -2.64
CA ILE A 118 -4.32 1.02 -3.71
C ILE A 118 -3.19 0.25 -3.05
N GLN A 119 -2.91 -0.94 -3.54
CA GLN A 119 -1.86 -1.81 -3.03
C GLN A 119 -0.91 -2.22 -4.15
N TRP A 120 0.32 -2.58 -3.78
CA TRP A 120 1.31 -3.14 -4.68
C TRP A 120 1.16 -4.65 -4.76
N ASP A 121 1.14 -5.19 -5.97
CA ASP A 121 1.21 -6.63 -6.21
C ASP A 121 2.67 -7.07 -6.25
N PHE A 122 3.13 -7.69 -5.16
CA PHE A 122 4.51 -8.12 -5.01
C PHE A 122 4.88 -9.21 -6.03
N ASP A 123 3.96 -10.12 -6.33
CA ASP A 123 4.20 -11.23 -7.25
C ASP A 123 4.30 -10.75 -8.71
N ALA A 124 3.68 -9.61 -9.03
CA ALA A 124 3.80 -8.95 -10.32
C ALA A 124 5.02 -8.01 -10.44
N THR A 125 5.88 -7.95 -9.42
CA THR A 125 7.08 -7.08 -9.42
C THR A 125 8.10 -7.57 -10.44
N ARG A 126 8.60 -6.65 -11.27
CA ARG A 126 9.73 -6.89 -12.16
C ARG A 126 10.97 -6.22 -11.60
N TRP A 127 12.04 -7.00 -11.53
CA TRP A 127 13.35 -6.57 -11.08
C TRP A 127 14.29 -6.40 -12.27
N ASP A 128 15.33 -5.58 -12.11
CA ASP A 128 16.46 -5.55 -13.04
C ASP A 128 17.22 -6.89 -13.05
N LYS A 129 18.17 -7.03 -13.98
CA LYS A 129 18.95 -8.27 -14.13
C LYS A 129 19.74 -8.64 -12.86
N THR A 130 20.08 -7.65 -12.04
CA THR A 130 20.83 -7.81 -10.80
C THR A 130 19.96 -8.00 -9.56
N GLN A 131 18.62 -7.96 -9.71
CA GLN A 131 17.65 -8.01 -8.61
C GLN A 131 17.88 -6.96 -7.51
N GLN A 132 18.42 -5.80 -7.88
CA GLN A 132 18.70 -4.70 -6.96
C GLN A 132 17.65 -3.59 -7.06
N THR A 133 17.04 -3.42 -8.23
CA THR A 133 16.09 -2.33 -8.50
C THR A 133 14.79 -2.84 -9.07
N ILE A 134 13.67 -2.34 -8.56
CA ILE A 134 12.35 -2.55 -9.16
C ILE A 134 12.26 -1.75 -10.46
N VAL A 135 12.08 -2.43 -11.59
CA VAL A 135 11.95 -1.81 -12.92
C VAL A 135 10.51 -1.62 -13.35
N ASP A 136 9.60 -2.44 -12.83
CA ASP A 136 8.17 -2.34 -13.08
C ASP A 136 7.39 -3.09 -11.99
N GLY A 137 6.10 -2.86 -11.93
CA GLY A 137 5.19 -3.68 -11.14
C GLY A 137 3.76 -3.22 -11.31
N VAL A 138 2.86 -3.85 -10.56
CA VAL A 138 1.42 -3.62 -10.71
C VAL A 138 0.88 -3.07 -9.40
N TYR A 139 0.19 -1.94 -9.51
CA TYR A 139 -0.69 -1.49 -8.45
C TYR A 139 -2.09 -2.03 -8.72
N TYR A 140 -2.81 -2.35 -7.65
CA TYR A 140 -4.17 -2.81 -7.76
C TYR A 140 -5.10 -2.22 -6.69
N VAL A 141 -6.38 -2.20 -7.02
CA VAL A 141 -7.50 -1.91 -6.11
C VAL A 141 -8.41 -3.13 -6.05
N ALA A 142 -9.33 -3.16 -5.09
CA ALA A 142 -10.36 -4.19 -5.04
C ALA A 142 -11.22 -4.17 -6.33
N PRO A 143 -11.68 -5.32 -6.85
CA PRO A 143 -12.53 -5.38 -8.05
C PRO A 143 -13.78 -4.50 -7.93
N GLU A 144 -14.42 -4.49 -6.76
CA GLU A 144 -15.60 -3.68 -6.44
C GLU A 144 -15.27 -2.18 -6.54
N THR A 145 -14.08 -1.80 -6.06
CA THR A 145 -13.58 -0.43 -6.20
C THR A 145 -13.39 -0.06 -7.67
N ALA A 146 -12.83 -0.96 -8.50
CA ALA A 146 -12.65 -0.67 -9.92
C ALA A 146 -13.98 -0.44 -10.64
N GLN A 147 -15.00 -1.24 -10.31
CA GLN A 147 -16.36 -1.06 -10.83
C GLN A 147 -16.99 0.26 -10.35
N ALA A 148 -16.95 0.52 -9.04
CA ALA A 148 -17.50 1.76 -8.47
C ALA A 148 -16.82 3.01 -9.05
N LEU A 149 -15.52 2.95 -9.33
CA LEU A 149 -14.80 4.04 -9.99
C LEU A 149 -15.27 4.24 -11.44
N ARG A 150 -15.51 3.16 -12.19
CA ARG A 150 -16.01 3.25 -13.56
C ARG A 150 -17.36 3.95 -13.61
N GLU A 151 -18.29 3.50 -12.78
CA GLU A 151 -19.62 4.11 -12.67
C GLU A 151 -19.55 5.58 -12.24
N ALA A 152 -18.63 5.92 -11.32
CA ALA A 152 -18.42 7.31 -10.89
C ALA A 152 -17.86 8.22 -12.00
N PHE A 153 -16.95 7.71 -12.85
CA PHE A 153 -16.40 8.47 -13.97
C PHE A 153 -17.40 8.61 -15.13
N ASP A 154 -18.29 7.65 -15.35
CA ASP A 154 -19.33 7.74 -16.38
C ASP A 154 -20.45 8.74 -16.03
N GLN A 155 -20.61 9.06 -14.74
CA GLN A 155 -21.61 10.01 -14.22
C GLN A 155 -21.08 11.44 -14.01
N SER A 156 -19.78 11.67 -14.20
CA SER A 156 -19.09 12.96 -13.95
C SER A 156 -18.83 13.72 -15.24
#